data_AF-A0A9D9V5F2-F1
#
_entry.id   AF-A0A9D9V5F2-F1
#
_cell.length_a   1.000
_cell.length_b   1.000
_cell.length_c   1.000
_cell.angle_alpha   90.00
_cell.angle_beta   90.00
_cell.angle_gamma   90.00
#
_symmetry.space_group_name_H-M   'P 1'
#
loop_
_entity.id
_entity.type
_entity.pdbx_description
1 polymer ?
#
loop_
_entity_poly.entity_id
_entity_poly.type
_entity_poly.pdbx_seq_one_letter_code
_entity_poly.pdbx_strand_id
1 'polypeptide(L)'
;MEIIKSTGVTKDVKILIAILVVIFFFSAGVLRWFSMDSVPDDSETVLTQQPMEEKDMVAADPNNPPEPMEEKDMVAADPNKVIPMAKSVTLDEVMQHKSSADCHTIIRGGVYNISSFIEQHPDGKMNVENTCGMDSTKLFEGQYGGMLDKEEQLKGLFVGIFMKQ
;
A
#
# COMPACT_ATOMS: atom_id res chain seq x y z
N MET A 1 28.10 4.53 64.63
CA MET A 1 28.86 4.40 63.38
C MET A 1 28.09 3.48 62.45
N GLU A 2 27.41 4.09 61.49
CA GLU A 2 27.63 3.89 60.04
C GLU A 2 26.68 2.81 59.51
N ILE A 3 25.43 3.19 59.23
CA ILE A 3 24.95 3.61 57.91
C ILE A 3 25.27 2.53 56.85
N ILE A 4 24.32 1.60 56.68
CA ILE A 4 24.21 0.77 55.49
C ILE A 4 24.08 1.68 54.27
N LYS A 5 25.12 1.68 53.44
CA LYS A 5 25.25 2.50 52.22
C LYS A 5 24.16 2.10 51.24
N SER A 6 23.34 3.08 50.88
CA SER A 6 22.44 3.04 49.72
C SER A 6 23.24 2.69 48.46
N THR A 7 23.15 1.43 48.02
CA THR A 7 23.64 1.01 46.71
C THR A 7 22.71 1.58 45.67
N GLY A 8 23.14 2.68 45.04
CA GLY A 8 22.42 3.36 43.99
C GLY A 8 22.08 2.39 42.86
N VAL A 9 20.78 2.15 42.69
CA VAL A 9 20.22 1.48 41.53
C VAL A 9 20.60 2.31 40.30
N THR A 10 21.60 1.83 39.54
CA THR A 10 22.06 2.49 38.31
C THR A 10 20.91 2.54 37.32
N LYS A 11 20.90 3.57 36.46
CA LYS A 11 19.80 3.85 35.52
C LYS A 11 19.45 2.61 34.68
N ASP A 12 20.43 1.79 34.37
CA ASP A 12 20.29 0.53 33.62
C ASP A 12 19.43 -0.50 34.37
N VAL A 13 19.57 -0.61 35.69
CA VAL A 13 18.75 -1.49 36.53
C VAL A 13 17.31 -1.00 36.63
N LYS A 14 17.08 0.33 36.63
CA LYS A 14 15.73 0.91 36.59
C LYS A 14 15.04 0.67 35.25
N ILE A 15 15.79 0.76 34.15
CA ILE A 15 15.29 0.46 32.80
C ILE A 15 14.94 -1.02 32.68
N LEU A 16 15.78 -1.92 33.20
CA LEU A 16 15.51 -3.36 33.22
C LEU A 16 14.24 -3.72 34.01
N ILE A 17 14.05 -3.12 35.20
CA ILE A 17 12.84 -3.34 36.00
C ILE A 17 11.59 -2.79 35.28
N ALA A 18 11.69 -1.62 34.63
CA ALA A 18 10.59 -1.04 33.88
C ALA A 18 10.17 -1.92 32.68
N ILE A 19 11.12 -2.48 31.93
CA ILE A 19 10.86 -3.37 30.80
C ILE A 19 10.17 -4.66 31.27
N LEU A 20 10.64 -5.26 32.36
CA LEU A 20 10.03 -6.48 32.93
C LEU A 20 8.59 -6.25 33.40
N VAL A 21 8.30 -5.08 33.98
CA VAL A 21 6.95 -4.71 34.40
C VAL A 21 6.03 -4.51 33.19
N VAL A 22 6.51 -3.84 32.13
CA VAL A 22 5.75 -3.65 30.89
C VAL A 22 5.45 -4.99 30.21
N ILE A 23 6.42 -5.89 30.07
CA ILE A 23 6.20 -7.22 29.48
C ILE A 23 5.16 -8.02 30.30
N PHE A 24 5.21 -7.93 31.63
CA PHE A 24 4.23 -8.60 32.50
C PHE A 24 2.81 -8.03 32.31
N PHE A 25 2.66 -6.71 32.20
CA PHE A 25 1.36 -6.07 31.92
C PHE A 25 0.84 -6.33 30.50
N PHE A 26 1.71 -6.45 29.49
CA PHE A 26 1.29 -6.83 28.14
C PHE A 26 0.91 -8.31 28.03
N SER A 27 1.52 -9.21 28.82
CA SER A 27 1.16 -10.64 28.83
C SER A 27 -0.21 -10.95 29.47
N ALA A 28 -0.69 -10.09 30.38
CA ALA A 28 -2.04 -10.22 30.96
C ALA A 28 -3.16 -9.62 30.07
N GLY A 29 -2.82 -8.92 28.97
CA GLY A 29 -3.78 -8.28 28.07
C GLY A 29 -4.26 -9.12 26.89
N VAL A 30 -3.64 -10.28 26.61
CA VAL A 30 -3.94 -11.09 25.40
C VAL A 30 -4.98 -12.19 25.64
N LEU A 31 -5.34 -12.50 26.90
CA LEU A 31 -6.28 -13.59 27.23
C LEU A 31 -7.73 -13.16 27.48
N ARG A 32 -8.12 -11.92 27.16
CA ARG A 32 -9.50 -11.42 27.39
C ARG A 32 -10.12 -10.73 26.15
N TRP A 33 -9.79 -11.21 24.96
CA TRP A 33 -10.37 -10.77 23.67
C TRP A 33 -10.89 -11.94 22.83
N PHE A 34 -11.34 -13.01 23.49
CA PHE A 34 -11.98 -14.14 22.82
C PHE A 34 -13.21 -14.60 23.63
N SER A 35 -14.18 -13.69 23.80
CA SER A 35 -15.57 -14.01 24.19
C SER A 35 -16.47 -12.79 23.97
N MET A 36 -17.14 -12.76 22.81
CA MET A 36 -18.40 -12.07 22.44
C MET A 36 -18.33 -11.84 20.92
N ASP A 37 -19.28 -12.25 20.09
CA ASP A 37 -20.61 -12.78 20.33
C ASP A 37 -20.99 -13.66 19.14
N SER A 38 -21.77 -14.70 19.40
CA SER A 38 -22.34 -15.59 18.40
C SER A 38 -23.40 -14.84 17.62
N VAL A 39 -23.22 -14.65 16.31
CA VAL A 39 -24.30 -14.19 15.43
C VAL A 39 -25.18 -15.40 15.10
N PRO A 40 -26.48 -15.41 15.50
CA PRO A 40 -27.43 -16.40 15.05
C PRO A 40 -27.86 -16.08 13.61
N ASP A 41 -27.93 -17.13 12.82
CA ASP A 41 -28.71 -17.22 11.58
C ASP A 41 -30.22 -17.09 11.91
N ASP A 42 -31.03 -16.82 10.89
CA ASP A 42 -32.51 -16.77 10.88
C ASP A 42 -33.16 -15.39 11.11
N SER A 43 -33.55 -14.72 10.01
CA SER A 43 -34.91 -14.17 9.89
C SER A 43 -35.28 -13.84 8.44
N GLU A 44 -36.28 -14.55 7.95
CA GLU A 44 -36.99 -14.35 6.69
C GLU A 44 -37.62 -12.95 6.60
N THR A 45 -37.46 -12.27 5.45
CA THR A 45 -38.44 -11.29 4.99
C THR A 45 -38.74 -11.50 3.51
N VAL A 46 -39.88 -12.16 3.31
CA VAL A 46 -40.63 -12.25 2.06
C VAL A 46 -41.12 -10.85 1.68
N LEU A 47 -40.69 -10.32 0.53
CA LEU A 47 -41.38 -9.23 -0.15
C LEU A 47 -41.51 -9.55 -1.63
N THR A 48 -42.61 -10.25 -1.91
CA THR A 48 -43.52 -10.18 -3.05
C THR A 48 -42.98 -9.72 -4.41
N GLN A 49 -42.97 -10.66 -5.35
CA GLN A 49 -42.98 -10.48 -6.81
C GLN A 49 -44.37 -9.94 -7.24
N GLN A 50 -44.53 -8.99 -8.19
CA GLN A 50 -44.74 -9.15 -9.67
C GLN A 50 -45.42 -7.83 -10.22
N PRO A 51 -45.65 -7.58 -11.55
CA PRO A 51 -44.73 -7.32 -12.70
C PRO A 51 -45.18 -6.14 -13.64
N MET A 52 -44.52 -5.98 -14.80
CA MET A 52 -44.85 -5.19 -16.03
C MET A 52 -44.47 -3.69 -16.01
N GLU A 53 -43.83 -3.07 -17.01
CA GLU A 53 -43.96 -3.22 -18.47
C GLU A 53 -42.67 -2.75 -19.22
N GLU A 54 -42.50 -3.37 -20.39
CA GLU A 54 -41.47 -3.30 -21.43
C GLU A 54 -41.44 -1.96 -22.19
N LYS A 55 -40.24 -1.43 -22.51
CA LYS A 55 -40.01 -0.76 -23.82
C LYS A 55 -38.55 -0.43 -24.17
N ASP A 56 -38.18 -0.93 -25.36
CA ASP A 56 -37.27 -0.39 -26.38
C ASP A 56 -35.74 -0.35 -26.14
N MET A 57 -35.09 -1.40 -26.69
CA MET A 57 -34.02 -1.36 -27.70
C MET A 57 -32.84 -0.38 -27.53
N VAL A 58 -31.62 -0.91 -27.36
CA VAL A 58 -30.60 -0.95 -28.43
C VAL A 58 -29.72 -2.20 -28.21
N ALA A 59 -29.75 -3.10 -29.18
CA ALA A 59 -28.83 -4.23 -29.25
C ALA A 59 -27.41 -3.73 -29.54
N ALA A 60 -26.46 -4.05 -28.66
CA ALA A 60 -25.05 -4.03 -29.03
C ALA A 60 -24.75 -5.31 -29.84
N ASP A 61 -24.25 -5.11 -31.05
CA ASP A 61 -23.90 -6.12 -32.05
C ASP A 61 -22.89 -7.16 -31.48
N PRO A 62 -23.16 -8.47 -31.58
CA PRO A 62 -22.24 -9.51 -31.10
C PRO A 62 -21.05 -9.78 -32.04
N ASN A 63 -20.81 -8.96 -33.07
CA ASN A 63 -19.74 -9.16 -34.04
C ASN A 63 -18.58 -8.17 -33.96
N ASN A 64 -18.34 -7.51 -32.82
CA ASN A 64 -17.07 -6.82 -32.62
C ASN A 64 -16.17 -7.61 -31.64
N PRO A 65 -15.26 -8.46 -32.15
CA PRO A 65 -14.12 -8.90 -31.37
C PRO A 65 -13.43 -7.66 -30.77
N PRO A 66 -12.93 -7.69 -29.52
CA PRO A 66 -11.94 -6.71 -29.13
C PRO A 66 -10.78 -6.86 -30.11
N GLU A 67 -10.62 -5.90 -31.01
CA GLU A 67 -9.43 -5.78 -31.82
C GLU A 67 -8.23 -5.86 -30.87
N PRO A 68 -7.25 -6.73 -31.15
CA PRO A 68 -5.98 -6.70 -30.45
C PRO A 68 -5.51 -5.25 -30.48
N MET A 69 -5.21 -4.67 -29.30
CA MET A 69 -4.62 -3.35 -29.24
C MET A 69 -3.36 -3.37 -30.11
N GLU A 70 -3.50 -2.87 -31.33
CA GLU A 70 -2.43 -2.74 -32.29
C GLU A 70 -1.38 -1.84 -31.67
N GLU A 71 -0.16 -2.38 -31.66
CA GLU A 71 1.11 -1.70 -31.48
C GLU A 71 1.30 -0.61 -32.54
N LYS A 72 0.54 0.49 -32.43
CA LYS A 72 0.58 1.59 -33.39
C LYS A 72 0.50 2.93 -32.70
N ASP A 73 1.54 3.20 -31.92
CA ASP A 73 2.11 4.53 -31.77
C ASP A 73 3.61 4.40 -31.50
N MET A 74 4.32 3.86 -32.49
CA MET A 74 5.71 4.28 -32.73
C MET A 74 5.66 5.74 -33.18
N VAL A 75 5.62 6.65 -32.20
CA VAL A 75 5.93 8.06 -32.42
C VAL A 75 7.30 8.07 -33.09
N ALA A 76 7.37 8.60 -34.32
CA ALA A 76 8.64 8.83 -35.00
C ALA A 76 9.55 9.58 -34.03
N ALA A 77 10.51 8.84 -33.46
CA ALA A 77 11.48 9.40 -32.54
C ALA A 77 12.26 10.44 -33.34
N ASP A 78 12.14 11.71 -32.93
CA ASP A 78 13.14 12.71 -33.25
C ASP A 78 14.50 12.09 -32.90
N PRO A 79 15.39 11.84 -33.88
CA PRO A 79 16.68 11.19 -33.63
C PRO A 79 17.60 12.01 -32.71
N ASN A 80 17.21 13.25 -32.34
CA ASN A 80 17.88 14.08 -31.34
C ASN A 80 17.15 14.17 -29.99
N LYS A 81 15.99 13.52 -29.80
CA LYS A 81 15.38 13.43 -28.47
C LYS A 81 16.12 12.38 -27.66
N VAL A 82 17.12 12.83 -26.92
CA VAL A 82 17.81 12.03 -25.91
C VAL A 82 16.76 11.55 -24.91
N ILE A 83 16.23 10.35 -25.09
CA ILE A 83 15.44 9.68 -24.06
C ILE A 83 16.45 9.39 -22.96
N PRO A 84 16.35 10.03 -21.77
CA PRO A 84 17.24 9.70 -20.68
C PRO A 84 17.09 8.19 -20.44
N MET A 85 18.19 7.46 -20.62
CA MET A 85 18.24 6.03 -20.29
C MET A 85 17.74 5.89 -18.85
N ALA A 86 16.57 5.28 -18.69
CA ALA A 86 15.96 5.15 -17.38
C ALA A 86 16.91 4.36 -16.47
N LYS A 87 17.20 4.91 -15.28
CA LYS A 87 18.10 4.29 -14.31
C LYS A 87 17.57 2.89 -13.95
N SER A 88 18.42 1.88 -14.00
CA SER A 88 18.11 0.55 -13.46
C SER A 88 18.25 0.57 -11.94
N VAL A 89 17.25 0.09 -11.22
CA VAL A 89 17.20 0.06 -9.76
C VAL A 89 16.92 -1.37 -9.29
N THR A 90 17.64 -1.83 -8.26
CA THR A 90 17.49 -3.17 -7.67
C THR A 90 16.59 -3.15 -6.44
N LEU A 91 16.13 -4.32 -5.99
CA LEU A 91 15.31 -4.41 -4.78
C LEU A 91 16.10 -3.96 -3.55
N ASP A 92 17.38 -4.33 -3.46
CA ASP A 92 18.26 -3.93 -2.35
C ASP A 92 18.45 -2.42 -2.26
N GLU A 93 18.46 -1.71 -3.40
CA GLU A 93 18.48 -0.25 -3.42
C GLU A 93 17.15 0.31 -2.90
N VAL A 94 16.01 -0.19 -3.41
CA VAL A 94 14.68 0.26 -2.95
C VAL A 94 14.51 0.06 -1.45
N MET A 95 14.94 -1.08 -0.89
CA MET A 95 14.82 -1.39 0.53
C MET A 95 15.59 -0.44 1.47
N GLN A 96 16.54 0.33 0.95
CA GLN A 96 17.24 1.37 1.73
C GLN A 96 16.34 2.60 1.98
N HIS A 97 15.38 2.85 1.09
CA HIS A 97 14.46 3.99 1.11
C HIS A 97 13.11 3.62 1.75
N LYS A 98 13.15 3.33 3.06
CA LYS A 98 12.02 2.77 3.83
C LYS A 98 11.36 3.73 4.84
N SER A 99 11.70 5.01 4.80
CA SER A 99 11.20 6.01 5.76
C SER A 99 10.27 6.99 5.08
N SER A 100 9.35 7.64 5.81
CA SER A 100 8.46 8.62 5.19
C SER A 100 9.17 9.82 4.56
N ALA A 101 10.34 10.20 5.11
CA ALA A 101 11.17 11.26 4.54
C ALA A 101 12.00 10.83 3.32
N ASP A 102 12.17 9.51 3.13
CA ASP A 102 12.93 8.91 2.04
C ASP A 102 12.31 7.54 1.71
N CYS A 103 11.23 7.60 0.94
CA CYS A 103 10.33 6.50 0.63
C CYS A 103 10.34 6.21 -0.87
N HIS A 104 10.89 5.06 -1.25
CA HIS A 104 10.75 4.54 -2.61
C HIS A 104 9.84 3.31 -2.61
N THR A 105 9.04 3.16 -3.65
CA THR A 105 8.20 1.97 -3.83
C THR A 105 8.24 1.49 -5.27
N ILE A 106 8.02 0.20 -5.48
CA ILE A 106 7.91 -0.39 -6.82
C ILE A 106 6.43 -0.56 -7.17
N ILE A 107 6.04 -0.06 -8.35
CA ILE A 107 4.70 -0.25 -8.93
C ILE A 107 4.88 -0.61 -10.41
N ARG A 108 4.43 -1.81 -10.81
CA ARG A 108 4.47 -2.31 -12.20
C ARG A 108 5.85 -2.23 -12.86
N GLY A 109 6.90 -2.51 -12.08
CA GLY A 109 8.28 -2.47 -12.57
C GLY A 109 8.88 -1.05 -12.68
N GLY A 110 8.15 0.00 -12.32
CA GLY A 110 8.70 1.33 -12.10
C GLY A 110 9.04 1.56 -10.62
N VAL A 111 10.10 2.30 -10.36
CA VAL A 111 10.48 2.78 -9.02
C VAL A 111 10.09 4.25 -8.89
N TYR A 112 9.39 4.60 -7.81
CA TYR A 112 8.87 5.94 -7.57
C TYR A 112 9.31 6.45 -6.21
N ASN A 113 9.77 7.70 -6.15
CA ASN A 113 10.03 8.42 -4.90
C ASN A 113 8.76 9.15 -4.47
N ILE A 114 8.11 8.62 -3.45
CA ILE A 114 6.81 9.12 -2.97
C ILE A 114 6.92 9.94 -1.69
N SER A 115 8.14 10.29 -1.25
CA SER A 115 8.39 10.98 0.03
C SER A 115 7.58 12.27 0.16
N SER A 116 7.52 13.07 -0.92
CA SER A 116 6.76 14.32 -0.96
C SER A 116 5.24 14.11 -0.99
N PHE A 117 4.79 12.93 -1.39
CA PHE A 117 3.37 12.60 -1.58
C PHE A 117 2.72 12.05 -0.31
N ILE A 118 3.50 11.46 0.61
CA ILE A 118 2.99 10.81 1.82
C ILE A 118 2.09 11.73 2.66
N GLU A 119 2.51 12.97 2.90
CA GLU A 119 1.73 13.94 3.69
C GLU A 119 0.50 14.46 2.94
N GLN A 120 0.48 14.35 1.62
CA GLN A 120 -0.56 14.87 0.74
C GLN A 120 -1.56 13.79 0.32
N HIS A 121 -1.38 12.55 0.78
CA HIS A 121 -2.22 11.44 0.39
C HIS A 121 -3.67 11.63 0.90
N PRO A 122 -4.69 11.68 0.02
CA PRO A 122 -6.09 11.94 0.41
C PRO A 122 -6.63 10.95 1.44
N ASP A 123 -6.22 9.69 1.35
CA ASP A 123 -6.67 8.62 2.26
C ASP A 123 -5.82 8.51 3.53
N GLY A 124 -4.92 9.47 3.76
CA GLY A 124 -4.04 9.55 4.91
C GLY A 124 -2.68 8.89 4.73
N LYS A 125 -1.69 9.40 5.47
CA LYS A 125 -0.27 9.02 5.34
C LYS A 125 0.02 7.54 5.61
N MET A 126 -0.68 6.93 6.57
CA MET A 126 -0.38 5.58 7.05
C MET A 126 -0.54 4.53 5.94
N ASN A 127 -1.46 4.76 5.00
CA ASN A 127 -1.70 3.86 3.88
C ASN A 127 -0.51 3.81 2.91
N VAL A 128 0.25 4.91 2.82
CA VAL A 128 1.39 5.05 1.91
C VAL A 128 2.71 4.76 2.63
N GLU A 129 2.87 5.17 3.90
CA GLU A 129 4.10 4.93 4.67
C GLU A 129 4.46 3.44 4.74
N ASN A 130 3.46 2.55 4.78
CA ASN A 130 3.68 1.10 4.82
C ASN A 130 4.16 0.49 3.48
N THR A 131 4.23 1.29 2.42
CA THR A 131 4.68 0.86 1.08
C THR A 131 6.15 1.17 0.79
N CYS A 132 6.81 1.87 1.73
CA CYS A 132 8.20 2.29 1.58
C CYS A 132 9.16 1.09 1.60
N GLY A 133 10.09 1.06 0.65
CA GLY A 133 11.13 0.06 0.53
C GLY A 133 10.67 -1.30 0.00
N MET A 134 9.50 -1.39 -0.64
CA MET A 134 8.96 -2.66 -1.13
C MET A 134 8.23 -2.55 -2.47
N ASP A 135 7.88 -3.70 -3.04
CA ASP A 135 6.97 -3.79 -4.18
C ASP A 135 5.52 -3.75 -3.71
N SER A 136 4.86 -2.65 -4.05
CA SER A 136 3.49 -2.35 -3.67
C SER A 136 2.53 -2.44 -4.85
N THR A 137 2.95 -3.07 -5.96
CA THR A 137 2.14 -3.22 -7.16
C THR A 137 0.75 -3.80 -6.83
N LYS A 138 0.69 -4.87 -6.03
CA LYS A 138 -0.59 -5.49 -5.64
C LYS A 138 -1.46 -4.58 -4.77
N LEU A 139 -0.85 -3.82 -3.87
CA LEU A 139 -1.57 -2.89 -2.99
C LEU A 139 -2.17 -1.75 -3.82
N PHE A 140 -1.37 -1.20 -4.74
CA PHE A 140 -1.80 -0.15 -5.67
C PHE A 140 -2.91 -0.64 -6.59
N GLU A 141 -2.77 -1.83 -7.19
CA GLU A 141 -3.78 -2.40 -8.09
C GLU A 141 -5.10 -2.72 -7.39
N GLY A 142 -5.05 -3.20 -6.14
CA GLY A 142 -6.25 -3.47 -5.37
C GLY A 142 -7.09 -2.23 -5.05
N GLN A 143 -6.48 -1.05 -4.98
CA GLN A 143 -7.18 0.20 -4.66
C GLN A 143 -7.43 1.08 -5.88
N TYR A 144 -6.47 1.17 -6.79
CA TYR A 144 -6.43 2.15 -7.89
C TYR A 144 -6.24 1.50 -9.27
N GLY A 145 -6.34 0.17 -9.37
CA GLY A 145 -6.17 -0.54 -10.64
C GLY A 145 -7.10 -0.01 -11.73
N GLY A 146 -6.52 0.35 -12.88
CA GLY A 146 -7.25 0.85 -14.05
C GLY A 146 -7.66 2.32 -13.98
N MET A 147 -7.29 3.04 -12.92
CA MET A 147 -7.54 4.49 -12.81
C MET A 147 -6.39 5.29 -13.42
N LEU A 148 -6.56 5.74 -14.66
CA LEU A 148 -5.53 6.47 -15.42
C LEU A 148 -5.00 7.71 -14.68
N ASP A 149 -5.89 8.45 -14.02
CA ASP A 149 -5.53 9.66 -13.27
C ASP A 149 -4.51 9.35 -12.14
N LYS A 150 -4.61 8.17 -11.52
CA LYS A 150 -3.69 7.75 -10.45
C LYS A 150 -2.34 7.33 -11.01
N GLU A 151 -2.32 6.71 -12.18
CA GLU A 151 -1.07 6.39 -12.87
C GLU A 151 -0.35 7.65 -13.35
N GLU A 152 -1.08 8.70 -13.75
CA GLU A 152 -0.49 9.96 -14.16
C GLU A 152 0.24 10.67 -13.02
N GLN A 153 -0.30 10.61 -11.79
CA GLN A 153 0.35 11.18 -10.61
C GLN A 153 1.73 10.53 -10.32
N LEU A 154 1.92 9.26 -10.68
CA LEU A 154 3.19 8.57 -10.48
C LEU A 154 4.29 9.03 -11.45
N LYS A 155 3.94 9.54 -12.64
CA LYS A 155 4.93 9.93 -13.66
C LYS A 155 5.92 10.99 -13.15
N GLY A 156 5.45 11.93 -12.34
CA GLY A 156 6.29 12.98 -11.74
C GLY A 156 7.23 12.49 -10.64
N LEU A 157 7.01 11.28 -10.12
CA LEU A 157 7.75 10.68 -9.02
C LEU A 157 8.72 9.59 -9.51
N PHE A 158 8.79 9.36 -10.82
CA PHE A 158 9.56 8.26 -11.41
C PHE A 158 11.07 8.45 -11.22
N VAL A 159 11.71 7.40 -10.71
CA VAL A 159 13.16 7.36 -10.46
C VAL A 159 13.86 6.48 -11.48
N GLY A 160 13.26 5.34 -11.82
CA GLY A 160 13.91 4.33 -12.67
C GLY A 160 13.11 3.06 -12.86
N ILE A 161 13.68 2.12 -13.62
CA ILE A 161 13.11 0.80 -13.90
C ILE A 161 13.63 -0.19 -12.87
N PHE A 162 12.71 -0.92 -12.25
CA PHE A 162 13.02 -2.01 -11.37
C PHE A 162 13.51 -3.23 -12.16
N MET A 163 14.72 -3.69 -11.84
CA MET A 163 15.29 -4.91 -12.39
C MET A 163 15.00 -6.07 -11.45
N LYS A 164 14.07 -6.94 -11.85
CA LYS A 164 13.79 -8.19 -11.14
C LYS A 164 14.99 -9.11 -11.32
N GLN A 165 15.81 -9.22 -10.28
CA GLN A 165 16.95 -10.15 -10.25
C GLN A 165 16.48 -11.60 -10.13
#